data_AF-A0A2S5ZC04-F1
#
_entry.id   AF-A0A2S5ZC04-F1
#
_cell.length_a   1.000
_cell.length_b   1.000
_cell.length_c   1.000
_cell.angle_alpha   90.00
_cell.angle_beta   90.00
_cell.angle_gamma   90.00
#
_symmetry.space_group_name_H-M   'P 1'
#
loop_
_entity.id
_entity.type
_entity.pdbx_description
1 polymer ?
#
loop_
_entity_poly.entity_id
_entity_poly.type
_entity_poly.pdbx_seq_one_letter_code
_entity_poly.pdbx_strand_id
1 'polypeptide(L)'
;MEAAMSTIAPALPSRECLETFQEAIREWQLQPSQRCLLIIDAAQFDENEITNALYAKCNEPNWCWLFENSPLEAFADAGPVIIETVADSPFCQHALTLWAEKGLLFLFTDSDVDKAVVGLRGMLSVDLETAGPCLLRTYDTRFLQVLSACQPDQMAELAAVDSLWIWSIDLLNHVQWSGFQSTGAARQIKAYKGRDFERLLSWVAGWPACLPHLARDRQADATTLTRYIVNQWHSGLACDGQSVELETQWTAFRELS
;
A
#
# COMPACT_ATOMS: atom_id res chain seq x y z
N MET A 1 34.64 -6.21 17.71
CA MET A 1 34.74 -5.40 16.48
C MET A 1 33.39 -4.73 16.33
N GLU A 2 33.27 -3.51 16.85
CA GLU A 2 32.03 -2.74 16.82
C GLU A 2 31.65 -2.46 15.37
N ALA A 3 30.43 -2.84 15.00
CA ALA A 3 29.84 -2.44 13.74
C ALA A 3 29.64 -0.92 13.80
N ALA A 4 30.27 -0.20 12.86
CA ALA A 4 30.03 1.22 12.67
C ALA A 4 28.53 1.42 12.43
N MET A 5 27.84 2.00 13.41
CA MET A 5 26.47 2.46 13.26
C MET A 5 26.47 3.53 12.17
N SER A 6 25.98 3.14 11.00
CA SER A 6 25.69 4.05 9.91
C SER A 6 24.57 4.98 10.37
N THR A 7 24.94 6.17 10.86
CA THR A 7 24.06 7.31 11.12
C THR A 7 23.57 7.90 9.79
N ILE A 8 22.80 7.13 9.04
CA ILE A 8 21.95 7.68 7.99
C ILE A 8 20.68 8.09 8.72
N ALA A 9 20.49 9.41 8.89
CA ALA A 9 19.22 9.96 9.35
C ALA A 9 18.08 9.31 8.54
N PRO A 10 16.94 8.97 9.15
CA PRO A 10 15.86 8.29 8.46
C PRO A 10 15.52 9.08 7.21
N ALA A 11 15.49 8.41 6.06
CA ALA A 11 14.90 8.99 4.86
C ALA A 11 13.42 9.23 5.22
N LEU A 12 13.10 10.46 5.60
CA LEU A 12 11.71 10.89 5.74
C LEU A 12 11.01 10.52 4.43
N PRO A 13 9.71 10.16 4.47
CA PRO A 13 8.95 9.97 3.25
C PRO A 13 9.18 11.21 2.37
N SER A 14 9.73 11.00 1.18
CA SER A 14 10.23 12.09 0.34
C SER A 14 9.13 13.02 -0.16
N ARG A 15 7.86 12.65 0.08
CA ARG A 15 6.66 13.37 -0.32
C ARG A 15 5.61 13.32 0.78
N GLU A 16 4.91 14.43 0.94
CA GLU A 16 3.73 14.51 1.79
C GLU A 16 2.55 13.79 1.11
N CYS A 17 1.65 13.24 1.93
CA CYS A 17 0.40 12.69 1.42
C CYS A 17 -0.51 13.83 0.93
N LEU A 18 -1.32 13.54 -0.08
CA LEU A 18 -2.18 14.50 -0.76
C LEU A 18 -3.62 14.36 -0.24
N GLU A 19 -4.37 15.45 -0.18
CA GLU A 19 -5.72 15.46 0.38
C GLU A 19 -6.74 14.84 -0.56
N THR A 20 -6.49 14.90 -1.87
CA THR A 20 -7.43 14.41 -2.88
C THR A 20 -6.75 13.62 -3.99
N PHE A 21 -7.51 12.72 -4.62
CA PHE A 21 -7.03 12.00 -5.80
C PHE A 21 -6.72 12.97 -6.96
N GLN A 22 -7.47 14.07 -7.08
CA GLN A 22 -7.25 15.10 -8.10
C GLN A 22 -5.94 15.87 -7.88
N GLU A 23 -5.49 16.02 -6.64
CA GLU A 23 -4.13 16.49 -6.34
C GLU A 23 -3.09 15.48 -6.80
N ALA A 24 -3.30 14.18 -6.53
CA ALA A 24 -2.40 13.14 -7.00
C ALA A 24 -2.28 13.11 -8.54
N ILE A 25 -3.40 13.19 -9.26
CA ILE A 25 -3.42 13.29 -10.73
C ILE A 25 -2.59 14.49 -11.22
N ARG A 26 -2.75 15.67 -10.59
CA ARG A 26 -2.02 16.90 -10.97
C ARG A 26 -0.53 16.82 -10.67
N GLU A 27 -0.19 16.39 -9.46
CA GLU A 27 1.20 16.24 -8.98
C GLU A 27 1.99 15.33 -9.90
N TRP A 28 1.40 14.20 -10.29
CA TRP A 28 2.02 13.20 -11.15
C TRP A 28 1.77 13.43 -12.64
N GLN A 29 1.15 14.56 -13.01
CA GLN A 29 0.88 14.96 -14.41
C GLN A 29 0.13 13.89 -15.23
N LEU A 30 -0.74 13.14 -14.56
CA LEU A 30 -1.51 12.07 -15.18
C LEU A 30 -2.61 12.64 -16.08
N GLN A 31 -2.82 11.99 -17.22
CA GLN A 31 -3.91 12.37 -18.12
C GLN A 31 -5.22 11.71 -17.65
N PRO A 32 -6.38 12.39 -17.77
CA PRO A 32 -7.67 11.81 -17.37
C PRO A 32 -7.95 10.44 -18.01
N SER A 33 -7.66 10.30 -19.31
CA SER A 33 -7.83 9.06 -20.06
C SER A 33 -6.63 8.12 -19.99
N GLN A 34 -5.69 8.36 -19.07
CA GLN A 34 -4.52 7.50 -18.93
C GLN A 34 -4.95 6.14 -18.41
N ARG A 35 -4.44 5.10 -19.08
CA ARG A 35 -4.64 3.70 -18.70
C ARG A 35 -4.13 3.44 -17.29
N CYS A 36 -4.91 2.69 -16.51
CA CYS A 36 -4.51 2.19 -15.21
C CYS A 36 -5.13 0.83 -14.90
N LEU A 37 -4.53 0.13 -13.95
CA LEU A 37 -5.17 -0.96 -13.23
C LEU A 37 -5.74 -0.41 -11.94
N LEU A 38 -7.04 -0.57 -11.73
CA LEU A 38 -7.69 -0.32 -10.46
C LEU A 38 -7.73 -1.64 -9.68
N ILE A 39 -7.11 -1.62 -8.50
CA ILE A 39 -6.98 -2.77 -7.61
C ILE A 39 -7.77 -2.46 -6.34
N ILE A 40 -8.74 -3.33 -6.03
CA ILE A 40 -9.65 -3.22 -4.90
C ILE A 40 -9.56 -4.51 -4.09
N ASP A 41 -9.33 -4.39 -2.79
CA ASP A 41 -9.28 -5.52 -1.89
C ASP A 41 -10.70 -6.04 -1.57
N ALA A 42 -11.20 -6.96 -2.40
CA ALA A 42 -12.59 -7.42 -2.37
C ALA A 42 -12.97 -8.11 -1.05
N ALA A 43 -12.02 -8.68 -0.33
CA ALA A 43 -12.28 -9.33 0.96
C ALA A 43 -12.62 -8.35 2.10
N GLN A 44 -12.64 -7.04 1.85
CA GLN A 44 -13.18 -6.03 2.78
C GLN A 44 -14.67 -5.72 2.57
N PHE A 45 -15.31 -6.32 1.57
CA PHE A 45 -16.67 -6.00 1.15
C PHE A 45 -17.59 -7.22 1.21
N ASP A 46 -18.89 -6.96 1.12
CA ASP A 46 -19.88 -8.03 0.97
C ASP A 46 -19.69 -8.76 -0.36
N GLU A 47 -20.06 -10.04 -0.37
CA GLU A 47 -19.97 -10.88 -1.55
C GLU A 47 -20.70 -10.23 -2.74
N ASN A 48 -20.01 -10.09 -3.87
CA ASN A 48 -20.49 -9.47 -5.10
C ASN A 48 -20.75 -7.95 -5.06
N GLU A 49 -20.45 -7.22 -3.98
CA GLU A 49 -20.67 -5.76 -3.97
C GLU A 49 -19.90 -5.07 -5.10
N ILE A 50 -18.60 -5.35 -5.20
CA ILE A 50 -17.72 -4.74 -6.19
C ILE A 50 -18.09 -5.17 -7.62
N THR A 51 -18.39 -6.47 -7.82
CA THR A 51 -18.76 -7.00 -9.14
C THR A 51 -20.09 -6.42 -9.62
N ASN A 52 -21.09 -6.32 -8.74
CA ASN A 52 -22.38 -5.71 -9.07
C ASN A 52 -22.23 -4.22 -9.44
N ALA A 53 -21.44 -3.47 -8.65
CA ALA A 53 -21.15 -2.07 -8.93
C ALA A 53 -20.40 -1.89 -10.26
N LEU A 54 -19.47 -2.80 -10.58
CA LEU A 54 -18.75 -2.81 -11.84
C LEU A 54 -19.67 -3.04 -13.03
N TYR A 55 -20.48 -4.11 -13.00
CA TYR A 55 -21.39 -4.44 -14.10
C TYR A 55 -22.54 -3.43 -14.26
N ALA A 56 -22.84 -2.65 -13.23
CA ALA A 56 -23.76 -1.51 -13.33
C ALA A 56 -23.16 -0.29 -14.09
N LYS A 57 -21.84 -0.24 -14.27
CA LYS A 57 -21.11 0.88 -14.92
C LYS A 57 -20.33 0.48 -16.16
N CYS A 58 -20.00 -0.80 -16.32
CA CYS A 58 -19.22 -1.33 -17.41
C CYS A 58 -19.82 -2.67 -17.86
N ASN A 59 -20.28 -2.75 -19.10
CA ASN A 59 -20.89 -3.98 -19.63
C ASN A 59 -19.85 -5.08 -19.88
N GLU A 60 -18.63 -4.70 -20.24
CA GLU A 60 -17.53 -5.60 -20.62
C GLU A 60 -16.25 -5.20 -19.86
N PRO A 61 -16.20 -5.44 -18.53
CA PRO A 61 -15.02 -5.13 -17.74
C PRO A 61 -13.83 -5.99 -18.18
N ASN A 62 -12.67 -5.35 -18.30
CA ASN A 62 -11.42 -6.03 -18.61
C ASN A 62 -10.76 -6.49 -17.30
N TRP A 63 -11.04 -7.74 -16.92
CA TRP A 63 -10.56 -8.35 -15.69
C TRP A 63 -9.10 -8.75 -15.78
N CYS A 64 -8.39 -8.57 -14.66
CA CYS A 64 -7.10 -9.18 -14.42
C CYS A 64 -7.19 -10.06 -13.17
N TRP A 65 -6.77 -11.32 -13.31
CA TRP A 65 -6.81 -12.28 -12.21
C TRP A 65 -5.43 -12.39 -11.58
N LEU A 66 -5.27 -11.87 -10.36
CA LEU A 66 -3.98 -11.85 -9.71
C LEU A 66 -3.41 -13.26 -9.49
N PHE A 67 -4.27 -14.22 -9.15
CA PHE A 67 -3.87 -15.58 -8.81
C PHE A 67 -3.94 -16.58 -9.97
N GLU A 68 -4.36 -16.14 -11.15
CA GLU A 68 -4.42 -16.99 -12.34
C GLU A 68 -3.03 -17.55 -12.70
N ASN A 69 -2.99 -18.83 -13.08
CA ASN A 69 -1.75 -19.56 -13.38
C ASN A 69 -0.75 -19.60 -12.20
N SER A 70 -1.24 -19.56 -10.95
CA SER A 70 -0.42 -19.65 -9.75
C SER A 70 -0.90 -20.76 -8.80
N PRO A 71 -0.06 -21.22 -7.86
CA PRO A 71 -0.51 -22.13 -6.80
C PRO A 71 -1.67 -21.60 -5.94
N LEU A 72 -1.97 -20.30 -6.02
CA LEU A 72 -3.01 -19.62 -5.26
C LEU A 72 -4.33 -19.48 -6.02
N GLU A 73 -4.46 -20.07 -7.21
CA GLU A 73 -5.67 -19.96 -8.05
C GLU A 73 -6.94 -20.39 -7.30
N ALA A 74 -6.84 -21.36 -6.39
CA ALA A 74 -7.95 -21.78 -5.52
C ALA A 74 -8.47 -20.69 -4.56
N PHE A 75 -7.73 -19.58 -4.39
CA PHE A 75 -8.10 -18.44 -3.56
C PHE A 75 -8.56 -17.23 -4.39
N ALA A 76 -8.84 -17.39 -5.71
CA ALA A 76 -9.21 -16.29 -6.61
C ALA A 76 -10.35 -15.42 -6.04
N ASP A 77 -11.36 -16.04 -5.42
CA ASP A 77 -12.52 -15.34 -4.85
C ASP A 77 -12.19 -14.51 -3.59
N ALA A 78 -11.07 -14.82 -2.93
CA ALA A 78 -10.56 -14.07 -1.77
C ALA A 78 -9.50 -13.02 -2.16
N GLY A 79 -9.11 -13.00 -3.44
CA GLY A 79 -8.11 -12.08 -3.98
C GLY A 79 -8.66 -10.68 -4.21
N PRO A 80 -7.79 -9.74 -4.64
CA PRO A 80 -8.25 -8.43 -5.03
C PRO A 80 -8.97 -8.53 -6.38
N VAL A 81 -9.95 -7.64 -6.56
CA VAL A 81 -10.48 -7.33 -7.88
C VAL A 81 -9.49 -6.41 -8.58
N ILE A 82 -9.00 -6.82 -9.75
CA ILE A 82 -8.13 -5.99 -10.60
C ILE A 82 -8.84 -5.77 -11.94
N ILE A 83 -9.00 -4.50 -12.31
CA ILE A 83 -9.69 -4.10 -13.53
C ILE A 83 -8.80 -3.15 -14.31
N GLU A 84 -8.57 -3.45 -15.58
CA GLU A 84 -7.94 -2.53 -16.52
C GLU A 84 -8.96 -1.48 -16.99
N THR A 85 -8.62 -0.21 -16.82
CA THR A 85 -9.52 0.92 -17.09
C THR A 85 -8.70 2.19 -17.37
N VAL A 86 -9.37 3.34 -17.35
CA VAL A 86 -8.77 4.68 -17.42
C VAL A 86 -9.12 5.51 -16.17
N ALA A 87 -8.26 6.46 -15.82
CA ALA A 87 -8.34 7.21 -14.57
C ALA A 87 -9.68 7.95 -14.36
N ASP A 88 -10.27 8.46 -15.44
CA ASP A 88 -11.53 9.20 -15.43
C ASP A 88 -12.77 8.36 -15.73
N SER A 89 -12.64 7.03 -15.81
CA SER A 89 -13.79 6.15 -16.09
C SER A 89 -14.90 6.31 -15.05
N PRO A 90 -16.19 6.13 -15.44
CA PRO A 90 -17.31 6.20 -14.49
C PRO A 90 -17.16 5.25 -13.31
N PHE A 91 -16.53 4.08 -13.52
CA PHE A 91 -16.26 3.13 -12.46
C PHE A 91 -15.15 3.61 -11.51
N CYS A 92 -14.07 4.22 -12.01
CA CYS A 92 -13.05 4.84 -11.15
C CYS A 92 -13.65 5.92 -10.26
N GLN A 93 -14.48 6.81 -10.82
CA GLN A 93 -15.15 7.86 -10.04
C GLN A 93 -16.09 7.28 -8.97
N HIS A 94 -16.78 6.18 -9.30
CA HIS A 94 -17.61 5.46 -8.34
C HIS A 94 -16.77 4.84 -7.21
N ALA A 95 -15.68 4.15 -7.54
CA ALA A 95 -14.76 3.55 -6.58
C ALA A 95 -14.15 4.61 -5.65
N LEU A 96 -13.66 5.72 -6.20
CA LEU A 96 -13.12 6.85 -5.42
C LEU A 96 -14.13 7.39 -4.41
N THR A 97 -15.42 7.40 -4.76
CA THR A 97 -16.48 7.94 -3.89
C THR A 97 -16.85 6.98 -2.77
N LEU A 98 -16.91 5.67 -3.05
CA LEU A 98 -17.46 4.68 -2.11
C LEU A 98 -16.41 3.92 -1.31
N TRP A 99 -15.22 3.73 -1.89
CA TRP A 99 -14.29 2.70 -1.41
C TRP A 99 -12.89 3.23 -1.10
N ALA A 100 -12.64 4.53 -1.29
CA ALA A 100 -11.34 5.12 -0.98
C ALA A 100 -10.94 4.92 0.50
N GLU A 101 -11.89 4.94 1.42
CA GLU A 101 -11.68 4.64 2.86
C GLU A 101 -11.39 3.16 3.16
N LYS A 102 -11.57 2.25 2.20
CA LYS A 102 -11.27 0.81 2.36
C LYS A 102 -9.94 0.41 1.72
N GLY A 103 -9.24 1.38 1.11
CA GLY A 103 -8.00 1.13 0.39
C GLY A 103 -8.25 0.85 -1.09
N LEU A 104 -7.85 1.81 -1.92
CA LEU A 104 -7.78 1.71 -3.37
C LEU A 104 -6.33 1.81 -3.79
N LEU A 105 -5.96 1.03 -4.81
CA LEU A 105 -4.67 1.14 -5.48
C LEU A 105 -4.91 1.34 -6.98
N PHE A 106 -4.26 2.37 -7.52
CA PHE A 106 -4.16 2.64 -8.94
C PHE A 106 -2.73 2.39 -9.40
N LEU A 107 -2.57 1.57 -10.44
CA LEU A 107 -1.29 1.32 -11.09
C LEU A 107 -1.34 1.87 -12.51
N PHE A 108 -0.58 2.92 -12.77
CA PHE A 108 -0.40 3.54 -14.08
C PHE A 108 0.87 3.01 -14.74
N THR A 109 0.72 2.38 -15.91
CA THR A 109 1.85 1.86 -16.68
C THR A 109 1.44 1.63 -18.14
N ASP A 110 2.42 1.73 -19.03
CA ASP A 110 2.28 1.32 -20.44
C ASP A 110 2.60 -0.16 -20.65
N SER A 111 3.09 -0.85 -19.61
CA SER A 111 3.34 -2.29 -19.65
C SER A 111 2.03 -3.08 -19.79
N ASP A 112 2.12 -4.25 -20.43
CA ASP A 112 1.02 -5.21 -20.42
C ASP A 112 0.64 -5.59 -18.98
N VAL A 113 -0.63 -5.97 -18.80
CA VAL A 113 -1.22 -6.25 -17.48
C VAL A 113 -0.41 -7.30 -16.72
N ASP A 114 -0.01 -8.39 -17.37
CA ASP A 114 0.74 -9.47 -16.74
C ASP A 114 2.09 -9.02 -16.20
N LYS A 115 2.80 -8.18 -16.94
CA LYS A 115 4.03 -7.53 -16.46
C LYS A 115 3.76 -6.52 -15.37
N ALA A 116 2.66 -5.78 -15.45
CA ALA A 116 2.31 -4.77 -14.44
C ALA A 116 2.07 -5.40 -13.05
N VAL A 117 1.47 -6.59 -13.01
CA VAL A 117 1.15 -7.30 -11.75
C VAL A 117 2.17 -8.36 -11.35
N VAL A 118 3.26 -8.55 -12.13
CA VAL A 118 4.27 -9.58 -11.85
C VAL A 118 4.89 -9.42 -10.47
N GLY A 119 5.12 -8.17 -10.04
CA GLY A 119 5.70 -7.88 -8.75
C GLY A 119 4.74 -8.19 -7.60
N LEU A 120 3.46 -7.83 -7.76
CA LEU A 120 2.39 -8.24 -6.83
C LEU A 120 2.38 -9.75 -6.67
N ARG A 121 2.34 -10.50 -7.78
CA ARG A 121 2.36 -11.98 -7.81
C ARG A 121 3.60 -12.54 -7.13
N GLY A 122 4.78 -11.97 -7.41
CA GLY A 122 6.06 -12.45 -6.86
C GLY A 122 6.21 -12.29 -5.35
N MET A 123 5.49 -11.35 -4.74
CA MET A 123 5.50 -11.13 -3.28
C MET A 123 4.28 -11.71 -2.56
N LEU A 124 3.35 -12.39 -3.25
CA LEU A 124 2.20 -13.02 -2.61
C LEU A 124 2.58 -14.13 -1.64
N SER A 125 3.62 -14.90 -1.97
CA SER A 125 4.13 -15.98 -1.14
C SER A 125 5.58 -15.69 -0.77
N VAL A 126 5.82 -15.55 0.53
CA VAL A 126 7.17 -15.33 1.07
C VAL A 126 7.45 -16.36 2.17
N ASP A 127 8.73 -16.56 2.45
CA ASP A 127 9.20 -17.33 3.59
C ASP A 127 9.81 -16.35 4.59
N LEU A 128 9.17 -16.20 5.74
CA LEU A 128 9.59 -15.31 6.80
C LEU A 128 10.55 -16.02 7.75
N GLU A 129 11.61 -15.34 8.19
CA GLU A 129 12.66 -15.92 9.04
C GLU A 129 12.14 -16.64 10.30
N THR A 130 11.17 -16.07 10.99
CA THR A 130 10.61 -16.58 12.24
C THR A 130 9.26 -17.27 12.02
N ALA A 131 8.40 -16.68 11.19
CA ALA A 131 7.04 -17.18 10.97
C ALA A 131 6.93 -18.26 9.88
N GLY A 132 7.98 -18.45 9.08
CA GLY A 132 7.99 -19.41 7.97
C GLY A 132 7.14 -18.98 6.77
N PRO A 133 6.68 -19.93 5.94
CA PRO A 133 5.90 -19.64 4.74
C PRO A 133 4.59 -18.92 5.05
N CYS A 134 4.34 -17.80 4.37
CA CYS A 134 3.12 -17.02 4.55
C CYS A 134 2.62 -16.38 3.25
N LEU A 135 1.36 -15.93 3.29
CA LEU A 135 0.75 -15.17 2.22
C LEU A 135 0.62 -13.69 2.60
N LEU A 136 0.98 -12.82 1.67
CA LEU A 136 0.90 -11.37 1.84
C LEU A 136 -0.15 -10.77 0.91
N ARG A 137 -0.92 -9.83 1.45
CA ARG A 137 -1.80 -8.94 0.66
C ARG A 137 -0.96 -7.77 0.18
N THR A 138 -0.15 -7.99 -0.86
CA THR A 138 0.82 -7.00 -1.37
C THR A 138 0.16 -5.73 -1.97
N TYR A 139 -1.16 -5.79 -2.15
CA TYR A 139 -2.03 -4.71 -2.61
C TYR A 139 -2.75 -3.98 -1.47
N ASP A 140 -2.54 -4.38 -0.20
CA ASP A 140 -3.06 -3.64 0.97
C ASP A 140 -2.39 -2.27 1.05
N THR A 141 -3.18 -1.20 1.09
CA THR A 141 -2.62 0.17 1.04
C THR A 141 -1.81 0.53 2.29
N ARG A 142 -2.08 -0.11 3.44
CA ARG A 142 -1.27 0.03 4.66
C ARG A 142 0.07 -0.66 4.47
N PHE A 143 0.07 -1.84 3.86
CA PHE A 143 1.31 -2.53 3.49
C PHE A 143 2.17 -1.67 2.56
N LEU A 144 1.57 -1.10 1.52
CA LEU A 144 2.28 -0.21 0.59
C LEU A 144 2.82 1.04 1.28
N GLN A 145 2.03 1.66 2.16
CA GLN A 145 2.45 2.85 2.87
C GLN A 145 3.65 2.58 3.79
N VAL A 146 3.60 1.50 4.56
CA VAL A 146 4.71 1.15 5.47
C VAL A 146 5.92 0.65 4.67
N LEU A 147 5.72 -0.16 3.64
CA LEU A 147 6.80 -0.68 2.77
C LEU A 147 7.55 0.45 2.06
N SER A 148 6.82 1.37 1.42
CA SER A 148 7.43 2.49 0.70
C SER A 148 8.25 3.40 1.61
N ALA A 149 7.85 3.55 2.87
CA ALA A 149 8.54 4.41 3.83
C ALA A 149 9.73 3.72 4.53
N CYS A 150 9.55 2.47 4.96
CA CYS A 150 10.57 1.77 5.76
C CYS A 150 11.57 1.01 4.88
N GLN A 151 11.15 0.51 3.72
CA GLN A 151 11.96 -0.31 2.82
C GLN A 151 11.69 0.04 1.34
N PRO A 152 12.01 1.27 0.90
CA PRO A 152 11.74 1.73 -0.46
C PRO A 152 12.41 0.87 -1.54
N ASP A 153 13.55 0.22 -1.26
CA ASP A 153 14.18 -0.73 -2.19
C ASP A 153 13.30 -1.96 -2.43
N GLN A 154 12.60 -2.46 -1.42
CA GLN A 154 11.65 -3.57 -1.59
C GLN A 154 10.36 -3.10 -2.26
N MET A 155 9.93 -1.85 -2.02
CA MET A 155 8.85 -1.26 -2.79
C MET A 155 9.21 -1.19 -4.29
N ALA A 156 10.46 -0.88 -4.62
CA ALA A 156 10.94 -0.90 -6.01
C ALA A 156 11.02 -2.32 -6.60
N GLU A 157 11.25 -3.36 -5.80
CA GLU A 157 11.14 -4.76 -6.24
C GLU A 157 9.68 -5.16 -6.53
N LEU A 158 8.74 -4.62 -5.76
CA LEU A 158 7.30 -4.87 -5.92
C LEU A 158 6.72 -4.14 -7.13
N ALA A 159 7.14 -2.90 -7.37
CA ALA A 159 6.60 -2.06 -8.43
C ALA A 159 7.18 -2.44 -9.80
N ALA A 160 6.29 -2.61 -10.79
CA ALA A 160 6.71 -2.84 -12.17
C ALA A 160 7.59 -1.70 -12.71
N VAL A 161 8.42 -2.01 -13.70
CA VAL A 161 9.27 -1.01 -14.39
C VAL A 161 8.40 0.08 -14.98
N ASP A 162 8.86 1.33 -14.83
CA ASP A 162 8.21 2.53 -15.38
C ASP A 162 6.71 2.57 -15.05
N SER A 163 6.41 2.33 -13.78
CA SER A 163 5.05 2.37 -13.24
C SER A 163 4.91 3.41 -12.14
N LEU A 164 3.74 4.00 -12.07
CA LEU A 164 3.32 4.86 -10.98
C LEU A 164 2.18 4.20 -10.22
N TRP A 165 2.36 4.11 -8.92
CA TRP A 165 1.40 3.55 -7.99
C TRP A 165 0.83 4.70 -7.18
N ILE A 166 -0.48 4.78 -7.08
CA ILE A 166 -1.19 5.75 -6.24
C ILE A 166 -2.17 4.97 -5.38
N TRP A 167 -2.13 5.14 -4.06
CA TRP A 167 -3.05 4.45 -3.16
C TRP A 167 -3.68 5.39 -2.15
N SER A 168 -4.87 5.01 -1.69
CA SER A 168 -5.59 5.72 -0.64
C SER A 168 -5.17 5.24 0.76
N ILE A 169 -5.19 6.16 1.70
CA ILE A 169 -4.86 5.95 3.11
C ILE A 169 -6.06 6.40 3.93
N ASP A 170 -6.68 5.46 4.64
CA ASP A 170 -7.77 5.76 5.56
C ASP A 170 -7.22 6.24 6.92
N LEU A 171 -7.67 7.42 7.34
CA LEU A 171 -7.36 8.06 8.62
C LEU A 171 -8.62 8.21 9.50
N LEU A 172 -9.62 7.33 9.31
CA LEU A 172 -10.94 7.28 9.96
C LEU A 172 -11.89 8.44 9.60
N ASN A 173 -11.39 9.68 9.62
CA ASN A 173 -12.20 10.87 9.41
C ASN A 173 -12.10 11.44 7.99
N HIS A 174 -11.06 11.04 7.26
CA HIS A 174 -10.78 11.47 5.90
C HIS A 174 -9.81 10.48 5.25
N VAL A 175 -9.68 10.61 3.93
CA VAL A 175 -8.77 9.80 3.13
C VAL A 175 -7.70 10.71 2.55
N GLN A 176 -6.44 10.29 2.66
CA GLN A 176 -5.33 10.91 1.96
C GLN A 176 -4.75 9.97 0.90
N TRP A 177 -3.89 10.49 0.04
CA TRP A 177 -3.33 9.78 -1.09
C TRP A 177 -1.82 9.80 -1.05
N SER A 178 -1.21 8.64 -1.29
CA SER A 178 0.23 8.49 -1.41
C SER A 178 0.55 7.83 -2.73
N GLY A 179 1.84 7.84 -3.10
CA GLY A 179 2.25 7.22 -4.34
C GLY A 179 3.73 6.93 -4.40
N PHE A 180 4.07 6.02 -5.31
CA PHE A 180 5.42 5.56 -5.56
C PHE A 180 5.64 5.43 -7.07
N GLN A 181 6.72 6.03 -7.56
CA GLN A 181 7.12 5.88 -8.95
C GLN A 181 8.36 4.98 -9.02
N SER A 182 8.22 3.87 -9.73
CA SER A 182 9.34 3.00 -10.07
C SER A 182 9.98 3.48 -11.36
N THR A 183 11.31 3.58 -11.36
CA THR A 183 12.10 3.88 -12.56
C THR A 183 13.25 2.88 -12.66
N GLY A 184 13.60 2.46 -13.88
CA GLY A 184 14.75 1.59 -14.14
C GLY A 184 14.40 0.12 -14.29
N ALA A 185 15.34 -0.79 -14.03
CA ALA A 185 15.19 -2.21 -14.36
C ALA A 185 14.44 -3.00 -13.28
N ALA A 186 13.68 -4.02 -13.72
CA ALA A 186 13.01 -4.95 -12.83
C ALA A 186 14.04 -5.66 -11.94
N ARG A 187 13.79 -5.66 -10.63
CA ARG A 187 14.62 -6.38 -9.65
C ARG A 187 13.98 -7.73 -9.34
N GLN A 188 14.82 -8.72 -9.07
CA GLN A 188 14.34 -10.04 -8.68
C GLN A 188 13.80 -9.99 -7.26
N ILE A 189 12.53 -10.35 -7.09
CA ILE A 189 11.90 -10.48 -5.77
C ILE A 189 12.52 -11.68 -5.06
N LYS A 190 13.02 -11.43 -3.84
CA LYS A 190 13.46 -12.49 -2.94
C LYS A 190 12.27 -13.06 -2.19
N ALA A 191 12.07 -14.38 -2.30
CA ALA A 191 11.02 -15.09 -1.56
C ALA A 191 11.29 -15.10 -0.05
N TYR A 192 12.55 -15.19 0.37
CA TYR A 192 12.91 -15.15 1.79
C TYR A 192 12.98 -13.71 2.31
N LYS A 193 12.36 -13.46 3.48
CA LYS A 193 12.34 -12.16 4.15
C LYS A 193 12.81 -12.29 5.60
N GLY A 194 13.81 -11.48 5.97
CA GLY A 194 14.40 -11.50 7.31
C GLY A 194 13.56 -10.78 8.38
N ARG A 195 14.02 -10.82 9.63
CA ARG A 195 13.36 -10.17 10.79
C ARG A 195 12.98 -8.70 10.59
N ASP A 196 13.77 -7.92 9.85
CA ASP A 196 13.45 -6.50 9.62
C ASP A 196 12.16 -6.32 8.81
N PHE A 197 11.88 -7.23 7.88
CA PHE A 197 10.62 -7.26 7.12
C PHE A 197 9.47 -7.77 7.99
N GLU A 198 9.70 -8.79 8.84
CA GLU A 198 8.68 -9.22 9.81
C GLU A 198 8.29 -8.08 10.77
N ARG A 199 9.27 -7.31 11.25
CA ARG A 199 9.05 -6.12 12.07
C ARG A 199 8.21 -5.09 11.30
N LEU A 200 8.49 -4.89 10.01
CA LEU A 200 7.66 -4.04 9.16
C LEU A 200 6.20 -4.53 9.12
N LEU A 201 5.97 -5.83 8.94
CA LEU A 201 4.62 -6.42 8.94
C LEU A 201 3.89 -6.20 10.27
N SER A 202 4.59 -6.19 11.41
CA SER A 202 3.97 -5.86 12.70
C SER A 202 3.37 -4.44 12.70
N TRP A 203 4.03 -3.47 12.07
CA TRP A 203 3.53 -2.10 11.92
C TRP A 203 2.37 -2.00 10.94
N VAL A 204 2.36 -2.82 9.89
CA VAL A 204 1.21 -2.94 8.99
C VAL A 204 -0.01 -3.45 9.75
N ALA A 205 0.15 -4.51 10.55
CA ALA A 205 -0.92 -5.07 11.37
C ALA A 205 -1.36 -4.12 12.49
N GLY A 206 -0.42 -3.37 13.07
CA GLY A 206 -0.65 -2.39 14.12
C GLY A 206 -1.25 -1.06 13.65
N TRP A 207 -1.30 -0.80 12.34
CA TRP A 207 -1.83 0.44 11.78
C TRP A 207 -3.17 0.88 12.38
N PRO A 208 -4.21 0.01 12.51
CA PRO A 208 -5.49 0.42 13.09
C PRO A 208 -5.40 0.88 14.54
N ALA A 209 -4.44 0.35 15.32
CA ALA A 209 -4.23 0.75 16.71
C ALA A 209 -3.63 2.17 16.82
N CYS A 210 -2.94 2.65 15.78
CA CYS A 210 -2.39 4.00 15.72
C CYS A 210 -3.46 5.07 15.41
N LEU A 211 -4.52 4.71 14.67
CA LEU A 211 -5.52 5.67 14.16
C LEU A 211 -6.26 6.48 15.25
N PRO A 212 -6.65 5.91 16.40
CA PRO A 212 -7.29 6.69 17.46
C PRO A 212 -6.39 7.80 18.03
N HIS A 213 -5.06 7.63 18.02
CA HIS A 213 -4.12 8.64 18.49
C HIS A 213 -3.99 9.78 17.47
N LEU A 214 -3.99 9.43 16.19
CA LEU A 214 -4.05 10.40 15.09
C LEU A 214 -5.33 11.23 15.14
N ALA A 215 -6.50 10.60 15.34
CA ALA A 215 -7.78 11.29 15.39
C ALA A 215 -7.90 12.31 16.54
N ARG A 216 -7.12 12.13 17.62
CA ARG A 216 -7.03 13.10 18.73
C ARG A 216 -6.11 14.29 18.41
N ASP A 217 -5.13 14.10 17.54
CA ASP A 217 -4.21 15.13 17.08
C ASP A 217 -4.71 15.75 15.77
N ARG A 218 -5.38 16.91 15.87
CA ARG A 218 -5.97 17.61 14.71
C ARG A 218 -4.95 18.05 13.65
N GLN A 219 -3.65 18.03 13.96
CA GLN A 219 -2.60 18.39 13.01
C GLN A 219 -1.94 17.17 12.37
N ALA A 220 -2.25 15.97 12.82
CA ALA A 220 -1.58 14.78 12.35
C ALA A 220 -2.30 14.17 11.15
N ASP A 221 -1.50 13.84 10.14
CA ASP A 221 -1.90 13.32 8.84
C ASP A 221 -1.22 11.97 8.56
N ALA A 222 -1.45 11.39 7.38
CA ALA A 222 -0.81 10.14 6.98
C ALA A 222 0.73 10.29 6.92
N THR A 223 1.24 11.46 6.56
CA THR A 223 2.67 11.77 6.58
C THR A 223 3.24 11.66 8.00
N THR A 224 2.56 12.25 8.98
CA THR A 224 2.92 12.23 10.39
C THR A 224 2.90 10.81 10.95
N LEU A 225 1.84 10.04 10.66
CA LEU A 225 1.76 8.63 11.04
C LEU A 225 2.90 7.80 10.43
N THR A 226 3.20 8.05 9.15
CA THR A 226 4.29 7.35 8.45
C THR A 226 5.64 7.68 9.08
N ARG A 227 5.91 8.94 9.41
CA ARG A 227 7.15 9.36 10.11
C ARG A 227 7.27 8.71 11.48
N TYR A 228 6.16 8.64 12.22
CA TYR A 228 6.11 7.92 13.49
C TYR A 228 6.50 6.45 13.31
N ILE A 229 5.84 5.73 12.39
CA ILE A 229 6.12 4.31 12.11
C ILE A 229 7.59 4.11 11.70
N VAL A 230 8.10 4.95 10.80
CA VAL A 230 9.50 4.91 10.37
C VAL A 230 10.45 5.06 11.56
N ASN A 231 10.20 6.01 12.47
CA ASN A 231 11.02 6.22 13.66
C ASN A 231 11.01 4.99 14.58
N GLN A 232 9.83 4.43 14.86
CA GLN A 232 9.71 3.24 15.70
C GLN A 232 10.40 2.01 15.05
N TRP A 233 10.21 1.81 13.75
CA TRP A 233 10.81 0.71 13.01
C TRP A 233 12.35 0.80 12.98
N HIS A 234 12.93 1.99 12.81
CA HIS A 234 14.38 2.23 12.88
C HIS A 234 14.94 2.03 14.29
N SER A 235 14.13 2.29 15.32
CA SER A 235 14.48 2.03 16.71
C SER A 235 14.49 0.53 17.07
N GLY A 236 14.17 -0.34 16.10
CA GLY A 236 14.12 -1.78 16.29
C GLY A 236 12.85 -2.28 16.99
N LEU A 237 11.87 -1.39 17.20
CA LEU A 237 10.62 -1.73 17.88
C LEU A 237 9.62 -2.35 16.89
N ALA A 238 9.04 -3.48 17.29
CA ALA A 238 7.86 -4.04 16.64
C ALA A 238 6.60 -3.37 17.21
N CYS A 239 5.53 -3.30 16.43
CA CYS A 239 4.24 -2.89 16.97
C CYS A 239 3.65 -4.06 17.76
N ASP A 240 3.38 -3.85 19.05
CA ASP A 240 2.80 -4.84 19.95
C ASP A 240 1.27 -4.76 20.05
N GLY A 241 0.67 -3.76 19.37
CA GLY A 241 -0.77 -3.51 19.36
C GLY A 241 -1.36 -3.05 20.70
N GLN A 242 -0.54 -2.80 21.74
CA GLN A 242 -1.02 -2.38 23.05
C GLN A 242 -1.24 -0.86 23.09
N SER A 243 -2.48 -0.44 23.34
CA SER A 243 -2.88 0.98 23.23
C SER A 243 -2.15 1.94 24.18
N VAL A 244 -1.79 1.50 25.39
CA VAL A 244 -1.14 2.37 26.40
C VAL A 244 0.32 2.67 26.03
N GLU A 245 1.05 1.69 25.51
CA GLU A 245 2.43 1.90 25.07
C GLU A 245 2.48 2.73 23.79
N LEU A 246 1.55 2.48 22.84
CA LEU A 246 1.43 3.27 21.62
C LEU A 246 1.09 4.74 21.87
N GLU A 247 0.21 5.05 22.83
CA GLU A 247 -0.11 6.44 23.18
C GLU A 247 1.12 7.19 23.74
N THR A 248 1.88 6.50 24.60
CA THR A 248 3.10 7.06 25.21
C THR A 248 4.17 7.31 24.15
N GLN A 249 4.38 6.35 23.26
CA GLN A 249 5.31 6.46 22.14
C GLN A 249 4.92 7.57 21.17
N TRP A 250 3.62 7.69 20.84
CA TRP A 250 3.10 8.76 19.99
C TRP A 250 3.33 10.14 20.61
N THR A 251 3.00 10.31 21.88
CA THR A 251 3.19 11.58 22.60
C THR A 251 4.67 11.98 22.62
N ALA A 252 5.55 11.04 22.96
CA ALA A 252 7.00 11.29 22.96
C ALA A 252 7.52 11.66 21.56
N PHE A 253 7.02 11.02 20.51
CA PHE A 253 7.36 11.37 19.12
C PHE A 253 6.97 12.82 18.77
N ARG A 254 5.78 13.26 19.22
CA ARG A 254 5.28 14.62 18.95
C ARG A 254 6.01 15.71 19.72
N GLU A 255 6.51 15.42 20.91
CA GLU A 255 7.34 16.36 21.68
C GLU A 255 8.72 16.60 21.03
N LEU A 256 9.20 15.66 20.20
CA LEU A 256 10.50 15.71 19.56
C LEU A 256 10.47 16.18 18.10
N SER A 257 9.28 16.31 17.50
CA SER A 257 9.07 16.66 16.08
C SER A 257 8.71 18.13 15.90
#